data_AF-A0A7D5RYY8-F1
#
_entry.id   AF-A0A7D5RYY8-F1
#
_cell.length_a   1.000
_cell.length_b   1.000
_cell.length_c   1.000
_cell.angle_alpha   90.00
_cell.angle_beta   90.00
_cell.angle_gamma   90.00
#
_symmetry.space_group_name_H-M   'P 1'
#
loop_
_entity.id
_entity.type
_entity.pdbx_description
1 polymer ?
#
loop_
_entity_poly.entity_id
_entity_poly.type
_entity_poly.pdbx_seq_one_letter_code
_entity_poly.pdbx_strand_id
1 'polypeptide(L)' 'MDAGTGQVLQQANADLSRYPASLTKMMTLYLVFEALDHQTLRLDEQLPISLHAASQPPPRSGCNPARASASRTPSWP' A
#
# COMPACT_ATOMS: atom_id res chain seq x y z
N MET A 1 -15.59 10.19 11.80
CA MET A 1 -15.99 11.45 11.16
C MET A 1 -16.98 11.11 10.06
N ASP A 2 -18.02 11.93 9.89
CA ASP A 2 -18.92 11.82 8.75
C ASP A 2 -18.22 12.34 7.47
N ALA A 3 -18.30 11.58 6.38
CA ALA A 3 -17.54 11.86 5.16
C ALA A 3 -18.10 13.05 4.34
N GLY A 4 -19.38 13.39 4.50
CA GLY A 4 -20.04 14.47 3.77
C GLY A 4 -20.03 15.82 4.48
N THR A 5 -20.07 15.79 5.82
CA THR A 5 -20.16 17.00 6.66
C THR A 5 -18.87 17.28 7.44
N GLY A 6 -17.94 16.33 7.52
CA GLY A 6 -16.73 16.45 8.33
C GLY A 6 -16.98 16.38 9.85
N GLN A 7 -18.23 16.12 10.28
CA GLN A 7 -18.57 16.13 11.70
C GLN A 7 -17.89 14.96 12.44
N VAL A 8 -17.25 15.27 13.57
CA VAL A 8 -16.65 14.26 14.45
C VAL A 8 -17.75 13.57 15.25
N LEU A 9 -18.13 12.35 14.84
CA LEU A 9 -19.18 11.59 15.51
C LEU A 9 -18.73 11.00 16.86
N GLN A 10 -17.45 10.60 16.97
CA GLN A 10 -16.80 10.05 18.15
C GLN A 10 -15.28 10.21 17.97
N GLN A 11 -14.56 10.55 19.03
CA GLN A 11 -13.10 10.69 19.02
C GLN A 11 -12.51 10.30 20.38
N ALA A 12 -11.49 9.44 20.37
CA ALA A 12 -10.74 9.09 21.56
C ALA A 12 -9.24 9.28 21.28
N ASN A 13 -8.60 10.21 21.99
CA ASN A 13 -7.15 10.43 21.94
C ASN A 13 -6.58 10.66 20.52
N ALA A 14 -7.30 11.39 19.65
CA ALA A 14 -6.87 11.57 18.26
C ALA A 14 -5.64 12.46 18.10
N ASP A 15 -5.38 13.36 19.06
CA ASP A 15 -4.25 14.29 19.00
C ASP A 15 -2.96 13.71 19.61
N LEU A 16 -3.00 12.46 20.09
CA LEU A 16 -1.79 11.79 20.56
C LEU A 16 -0.89 11.42 19.38
N SER A 17 0.37 11.84 19.44
CA SER A 17 1.38 11.40 18.48
C SER A 17 1.58 9.88 18.58
N ARG A 18 1.28 9.17 17.50
CA ARG A 18 1.43 7.71 17.37
C ARG A 18 2.27 7.40 16.16
N TYR A 19 3.02 6.30 16.19
CA TYR A 19 3.73 5.79 15.02
C TYR A 19 2.73 5.53 13.88
N PRO A 20 2.82 6.24 12.74
CA PRO A 20 1.79 6.20 11.71
C PRO A 20 1.77 4.90 10.90
N ALA A 21 2.72 3.98 11.08
CA ALA A 21 2.78 2.70 10.34
C ALA A 21 2.50 2.90 8.83
N SER A 22 1.64 2.06 8.24
CA SER A 22 1.25 2.18 6.83
C SER A 22 0.44 3.44 6.49
N LEU A 23 -0.07 4.20 7.47
CA LEU A 23 -0.75 5.48 7.23
C LEU A 23 0.17 6.47 6.50
N THR A 24 1.49 6.37 6.70
CA THR A 24 2.48 7.20 6.00
C THR A 24 2.34 7.12 4.48
N LYS A 25 1.85 5.98 3.95
CA LYS A 25 1.59 5.81 2.51
C LYS A 25 0.52 6.77 1.98
N MET A 26 -0.37 7.28 2.84
CA MET A 26 -1.38 8.26 2.44
C MET A 26 -0.74 9.55 1.94
N MET A 27 0.34 10.00 2.58
CA MET A 27 1.09 11.17 2.10
C MET A 27 1.77 10.87 0.76
N THR A 28 2.34 9.68 0.61
CA THR A 28 2.94 9.26 -0.67
C THR A 28 1.90 9.24 -1.79
N LEU A 29 0.72 8.69 -1.54
CA LEU A 29 -0.37 8.67 -2.53
C LEU A 29 -0.91 10.07 -2.80
N TYR A 30 -1.00 10.94 -1.80
CA TYR A 30 -1.39 12.33 -1.99
C TYR A 30 -0.49 13.04 -3.00
N LEU A 31 0.83 12.93 -2.84
CA LEU A 31 1.80 13.54 -3.77
C LEU A 31 1.70 12.94 -5.18
N VAL A 32 1.43 11.62 -5.29
CA VAL A 32 1.23 10.98 -6.60
C VAL A 32 -0.03 11.53 -7.28
N PHE A 33 -1.13 11.67 -6.56
CA PHE A 33 -2.36 12.23 -7.12
C PHE A 33 -2.22 13.70 -7.50
N GLU A 34 -1.50 14.50 -6.71
CA GLU A 34 -1.15 15.88 -7.06
C GLU A 34 -0.32 15.93 -8.35
N ALA A 35 0.69 15.06 -8.49
CA ALA A 35 1.51 15.01 -9.69
C ALA A 35 0.72 14.60 -10.95
N LEU A 36 -0.26 13.69 -10.80
CA LEU A 36 -1.19 13.30 -11.86
C LEU A 36 -2.14 14.45 -12.24
N ASP A 37 -2.68 15.18 -11.26
CA ASP A 37 -3.57 16.33 -11.48
C ASP A 37 -2.85 17.47 -12.21
N HIS A 38 -1.60 17.74 -11.83
CA HIS A 38 -0.73 18.73 -12.47
C HIS A 38 -0.10 18.25 -13.78
N GLN A 39 -0.44 17.04 -14.26
CA GLN A 39 0.08 16.43 -15.50
C GLN A 39 1.62 16.28 -15.54
N THR A 40 2.26 16.33 -14.38
CA THR A 40 3.71 16.10 -14.23
C THR A 40 4.09 14.63 -14.18
N LEU A 41 3.09 13.76 -13.99
CA LEU A 41 3.17 12.32 -14.08
C LEU A 41 1.97 11.83 -14.90
N ARG A 42 2.15 10.75 -15.67
CA ARG A 42 1.03 10.07 -16.34
C ARG A 42 0.84 8.65 -15.82
N LEU A 43 -0.40 8.18 -15.85
CA LEU A 43 -0.73 6.83 -15.35
C LEU A 43 -0.13 5.72 -16.23
N ASP A 44 0.04 5.99 -17.52
CA ASP A 44 0.65 5.10 -18.51
C ASP A 44 2.17 5.25 -18.62
N GLU A 45 2.77 6.12 -17.80
CA GLU A 45 4.20 6.37 -17.80
C GLU A 45 4.99 5.20 -17.20
N GLN A 46 6.04 4.76 -17.90
CA GLN A 46 6.92 3.71 -17.39
C GLN A 46 7.90 4.31 -16.38
N LEU A 47 7.76 3.94 -15.10
CA LEU A 47 8.65 4.35 -14.04
C LEU A 47 9.76 3.29 -13.82
N PRO A 48 11.05 3.61 -14.06
CA PRO A 48 12.13 2.67 -13.80
C PRO A 48 12.27 2.38 -12.30
N ILE A 49 12.30 1.10 -11.94
CA ILE A 49 12.50 0.68 -10.54
C ILE A 49 13.99 0.75 -10.22
N SER A 50 14.35 1.54 -9.21
CA SER A 50 15.74 1.62 -8.73
C SER A 50 16.16 0.36 -7.98
N LEU A 51 17.47 0.07 -7.95
CA LEU A 51 18.03 -1.03 -7.15
C LEU A 51 17.64 -0.91 -5.67
N HIS A 52 17.56 0.31 -5.15
CA HIS A 52 17.11 0.57 -3.79
C HIS A 52 15.66 0.12 -3.58
N ALA A 53 14.74 0.52 -4.47
CA ALA A 53 13.33 0.12 -4.38
C ALA A 53 13.15 -1.39 -4.51
N ALA A 54 13.91 -2.04 -5.41
CA ALA A 54 13.88 -3.50 -5.58
C ALA A 54 14.40 -4.27 -4.35
N SER A 55 15.27 -3.65 -3.54
CA SER A 55 15.82 -4.25 -2.31
C SER A 55 14.92 -4.10 -1.08
N GLN A 56 13.83 -3.34 -1.16
CA GLN A 56 12.94 -3.13 -0.02
C GLN A 56 12.21 -4.43 0.33
N PRO A 57 12.16 -4.80 1.63
CA PRO A 57 11.48 -6.02 2.04
C PRO A 57 9.98 -5.91 1.69
N PRO A 58 9.38 -6.98 1.12
CA PRO A 58 7.96 -6.96 0.81
C PRO A 58 7.15 -6.74 2.10
N PRO A 59 6.01 -6.03 2.04
CA PRO A 59 5.11 -5.98 3.18
C PRO A 59 4.74 -7.42 3.54
N ARG A 60 4.82 -7.76 4.83
CA ARG A 60 4.55 -9.10 5.34
C ARG A 60 3.15 -9.56 4.93
N SER A 61 3.04 -10.25 3.80
CA SER A 61 1.87 -11.03 3.44
C SER A 61 1.96 -12.33 4.24
N GLY A 62 1.03 -12.52 5.18
CA GLY A 62 0.92 -13.74 5.96
C GLY A 62 0.45 -14.90 5.06
N CYS A 63 1.31 -15.37 4.14
CA CYS A 63 1.10 -16.63 3.46
C CYS A 63 1.82 -17.70 4.29
N ASN A 64 1.06 -18.51 5.02
CA ASN A 64 1.60 -19.68 5.69
C ASN A 64 1.89 -20.75 4.62
N PRO A 65 3.15 -21.12 4.33
CA PRO A 65 3.48 -22.09 3.28
C PRO A 65 2.98 -23.51 3.60
N ALA A 66 2.48 -23.77 4.81
CA ALA A 66 1.96 -25.07 5.24
C ALA A 66 0.57 -25.44 4.69
N ARG A 67 -0.08 -24.60 3.86
CA ARG A 67 -1.35 -24.93 3.19
C ARG A 67 -1.32 -24.72 1.67
N ALA A 68 -0.17 -24.92 1.05
CA ALA A 68 -0.14 -25.25 -0.37
C ALA A 68 -0.34 -26.77 -0.49
N SER A 69 -1.59 -27.22 -0.51
CA SER A 69 -1.93 -28.61 -0.83
C SER A 69 -1.48 -28.89 -2.27
N ALA A 70 -0.30 -29.47 -2.41
CA ALA A 70 0.22 -30.01 -3.65
C ALA A 70 -0.59 -31.26 -4.03
N SER A 71 -1.80 -31.07 -4.56
CA SER A 71 -2.52 -32.10 -5.33
C SER A 71 -2.29 -31.87 -6.82
N ARG A 72 -1.04 -32.09 -7.25
CA ARG A 72 -0.76 -32.31 -8.68
C ARG A 72 0.51 -33.12 -8.81
N THR A 73 0.36 -34.44 -8.82
CA THR A 73 1.35 -35.37 -9.35
C THR A 73 1.57 -35.07 -10.83
N PRO A 74 2.80 -34.83 -11.31
CA PRO A 74 3.13 -35.02 -12.70
C PRO A 74 3.69 -36.44 -12.84
N SER A 75 2.85 -37.37 -13.26
CA SER A 75 3.29 -38.62 -13.90
C SER A 75 3.34 -38.36 -15.40
N TRP A 76 4.52 -38.25 -15.97
CA TRP A 76 4.78 -38.45 -17.41
C TRP A 76 6.15 -39.15 -17.55
N PRO A 77 6.31 -39.95 -18.61
CA PRO A 77 7.13 -41.17 -18.66
C PRO A 77 8.64 -40.95 -18.58
#